data_AF-A0A3D9FDQ4-F1
#
_entry.id   AF-A0A3D9FDQ4-F1
#
_cell.length_a   1.000
_cell.length_b   1.000
_cell.length_c   1.000
_cell.angle_alpha   90.00
_cell.angle_beta   90.00
_cell.angle_gamma   90.00
#
_symmetry.space_group_name_H-M   'P 1'
#
loop_
_entity.id
_entity.type
_entity.pdbx_description
1 polymer ?
#
loop_
_entity_poly.entity_id
_entity_poly.type
_entity_poly.pdbx_seq_one_letter_code
_entity_poly.pdbx_strand_id
1 'polypeptide(L)'
;MRFPITAAIASIALFACSSAEEAAPLETVENAWVRLPAVDGRPAAAYFMLNGGEAGDTLLAVDSERVATIELHETTMEDGVMRMRPIMSADVPAGETVAFEPGGRHAMLFGIDPEITPGTSVSLNFRFDSGRDVSVDAVTIAAGGDAPFEAAQPE
;
A
#
# COMPACT_ATOMS: atom_id res chain seq x y z
N MET A 1 -55.31 -5.07 58.53
CA MET A 1 -54.97 -3.85 57.76
C MET A 1 -53.59 -4.06 57.16
N ARG A 2 -53.53 -4.05 55.82
CA ARG A 2 -52.40 -3.83 54.88
C ARG A 2 -50.98 -4.36 55.21
N PHE A 3 -50.54 -5.34 54.43
CA PHE A 3 -49.14 -5.74 54.18
C PHE A 3 -48.38 -4.67 53.37
N PRO A 4 -47.08 -4.41 53.62
CA PRO A 4 -46.22 -3.76 52.64
C PRO A 4 -45.44 -4.79 51.81
N ILE A 5 -45.61 -4.66 50.50
CA ILE A 5 -45.07 -5.48 49.41
C ILE A 5 -43.63 -5.04 49.10
N THR A 6 -42.74 -6.02 49.00
CA THR A 6 -41.37 -5.91 48.48
C THR A 6 -41.40 -5.57 46.99
N ALA A 7 -40.64 -4.56 46.54
CA ALA A 7 -40.40 -4.32 45.11
C ALA A 7 -38.92 -4.01 44.88
N ALA A 8 -38.19 -5.02 44.40
CA ALA A 8 -36.84 -4.90 43.86
C ALA A 8 -36.93 -4.37 42.42
N ILE A 9 -36.17 -3.32 42.09
CA ILE A 9 -36.05 -2.81 40.73
C ILE A 9 -34.60 -3.03 40.29
N ALA A 10 -34.41 -4.05 39.46
CA ALA A 10 -33.16 -4.31 38.74
C ALA A 10 -33.07 -3.34 37.55
N SER A 11 -31.99 -2.57 37.48
CA SER A 11 -31.67 -1.74 36.31
C SER A 11 -30.56 -2.40 35.50
N ILE A 12 -30.93 -2.94 34.35
CA ILE A 12 -30.03 -3.49 33.32
C ILE A 12 -29.52 -2.28 32.50
N ALA A 13 -28.23 -1.96 32.62
CA ALA A 13 -27.59 -0.99 31.75
C ALA A 13 -27.14 -1.71 30.46
N LEU A 14 -27.79 -1.39 29.35
CA LEU A 14 -27.39 -1.81 28.01
C LEU A 14 -26.02 -1.19 27.67
N PHE A 15 -24.98 -2.03 27.65
CA PHE A 15 -23.72 -1.69 26.99
C PHE A 15 -23.98 -1.67 25.47
N ALA A 16 -24.01 -0.48 24.88
CA ALA A 16 -23.93 -0.32 23.44
C ALA A 16 -22.51 -0.70 23.01
N CYS A 17 -22.33 -1.90 22.47
CA CYS A 17 -21.14 -2.23 21.71
C CYS A 17 -21.15 -1.33 20.47
N SER A 18 -20.30 -0.32 20.47
CA SER A 18 -19.84 0.30 19.24
C SER A 18 -19.00 -0.76 18.54
N SER A 19 -19.57 -1.45 17.56
CA SER A 19 -18.74 -2.18 16.61
C SER A 19 -17.90 -1.13 15.90
N ALA A 20 -16.63 -1.03 16.28
CA ALA A 20 -15.64 -0.55 15.33
C ALA A 20 -15.76 -1.51 14.15
N GLU A 21 -16.23 -1.00 13.02
CA GLU A 21 -16.12 -1.69 11.75
C GLU A 21 -14.61 -1.83 11.52
N GLU A 22 -14.04 -2.93 12.01
CA GLU A 22 -12.70 -3.37 11.64
C GLU A 22 -12.80 -3.56 10.13
N ALA A 23 -12.31 -2.57 9.39
CA ALA A 23 -12.26 -2.63 7.94
C ALA A 23 -11.68 -3.99 7.59
N ALA A 24 -12.50 -4.86 6.98
CA ALA A 24 -12.09 -6.21 6.64
C ALA A 24 -10.74 -6.09 5.92
N PRO A 25 -9.69 -6.80 6.35
CA PRO A 25 -8.37 -6.65 5.76
C PRO A 25 -8.52 -7.01 4.29
N LEU A 26 -8.44 -6.02 3.40
CA LEU A 26 -8.17 -6.31 2.03
C LEU A 26 -6.73 -6.79 1.99
N GLU A 27 -6.60 -8.03 1.53
CA GLU A 27 -5.40 -8.83 1.46
C GLU A 27 -4.29 -8.02 0.76
N THR A 28 -3.48 -7.42 1.62
CA THR A 28 -2.05 -7.08 1.53
C THR A 28 -1.48 -6.40 0.28
N VAL A 29 -0.86 -5.25 0.55
CA VAL A 29 0.36 -4.82 -0.15
C VAL A 29 1.49 -5.73 0.31
N GLU A 30 2.12 -6.44 -0.62
CA GLU A 30 3.17 -7.41 -0.33
C GLU A 30 4.47 -7.07 -1.01
N ASN A 31 5.56 -7.66 -0.49
CA ASN A 31 6.87 -7.61 -1.11
C ASN A 31 7.27 -6.18 -1.49
N ALA A 32 7.01 -5.20 -0.60
CA ALA A 32 7.32 -3.82 -0.87
C ALA A 32 8.83 -3.58 -0.73
N TRP A 33 9.44 -2.96 -1.74
CA TRP A 33 10.85 -2.58 -1.71
C TRP A 33 11.12 -1.34 -2.57
N VAL A 34 12.25 -0.69 -2.28
CA VAL A 34 12.70 0.53 -2.95
C VAL A 34 14.09 0.34 -3.50
N ARG A 35 14.27 0.62 -4.79
CA ARG A 35 15.58 0.77 -5.43
C ARG A 35 16.03 2.22 -5.31
N LEU A 36 17.07 2.45 -4.51
CA LEU A 36 17.67 3.77 -4.36
C LEU A 36 18.44 4.17 -5.64
N PRO A 37 18.52 5.48 -5.95
CA PRO A 37 19.25 5.96 -7.11
C PRO A 37 20.76 5.78 -6.94
N ALA A 38 21.49 5.66 -8.06
CA ALA A 38 22.95 5.63 -8.05
C ALA A 38 23.58 7.03 -7.87
N VAL A 39 22.78 8.08 -8.11
CA VAL A 39 23.21 9.48 -8.06
C VAL A 39 22.23 10.23 -7.18
N ASP A 40 22.76 10.91 -6.17
CA ASP A 40 21.98 11.71 -5.23
C ASP A 40 21.09 12.74 -5.96
N GLY A 41 19.89 12.94 -5.43
CA GLY A 41 18.90 13.84 -6.01
C GLY A 41 18.14 13.29 -7.22
N ARG A 42 18.50 12.11 -7.74
CA ARG A 42 17.63 11.40 -8.71
C ARG A 42 16.49 10.67 -7.99
N PRO A 43 15.37 10.40 -8.67
CA PRO A 43 14.27 9.66 -8.07
C PRO A 43 14.66 8.20 -7.78
N ALA A 44 14.13 7.66 -6.68
CA ALA A 44 14.09 6.22 -6.43
C ALA A 44 12.86 5.58 -7.10
N ALA A 45 12.81 4.25 -7.13
CA ALA A 45 11.63 3.51 -7.59
C ALA A 45 11.19 2.50 -6.54
N ALA A 46 9.90 2.48 -6.21
CA ALA A 46 9.28 1.49 -5.36
C ALA A 46 8.49 0.46 -6.17
N TYR A 47 8.52 -0.76 -5.66
CA TYR A 47 7.96 -1.97 -6.25
C TYR A 47 7.26 -2.75 -5.14
N PHE A 48 6.15 -3.40 -5.49
CA PHE A 48 5.27 -4.09 -4.54
C PHE A 48 4.24 -4.93 -5.32
N MET A 49 3.53 -5.80 -4.61
CA MET A 49 2.38 -6.53 -5.15
C MET A 49 1.12 -6.07 -4.43
N LEU A 50 0.03 -5.92 -5.18
CA LEU A 50 -1.29 -5.61 -4.64
C LEU A 50 -2.21 -6.80 -4.89
N ASN A 51 -2.82 -7.37 -3.85
CA ASN A 51 -3.85 -8.39 -4.04
C ASN A 51 -5.25 -7.77 -3.91
N GLY A 52 -6.16 -8.12 -4.81
CA GLY A 52 -7.50 -7.55 -4.85
C GLY A 52 -8.49 -8.16 -3.88
N GLY A 53 -8.12 -9.25 -3.17
CA GLY A 53 -9.02 -9.99 -2.28
C GLY A 53 -10.35 -10.33 -2.94
N GLU A 54 -11.45 -10.35 -2.17
CA GLU A 54 -12.76 -10.76 -2.70
C GLU A 54 -13.49 -9.67 -3.52
N ALA A 55 -13.19 -8.39 -3.28
CA ALA A 55 -13.97 -7.27 -3.83
C ALA A 55 -13.24 -6.46 -4.90
N GLY A 56 -11.92 -6.55 -4.96
CA GLY A 56 -11.08 -5.65 -5.74
C GLY A 56 -11.07 -4.23 -5.17
N ASP A 57 -10.19 -3.39 -5.73
CA ASP A 57 -10.08 -1.97 -5.39
C ASP A 57 -9.32 -1.21 -6.50
N THR A 58 -9.13 0.09 -6.31
CA THR A 58 -8.26 0.91 -7.15
C THR A 58 -7.26 1.65 -6.27
N LEU A 59 -5.97 1.44 -6.52
CA LEU A 59 -4.91 2.24 -5.89
C LEU A 59 -4.92 3.64 -6.51
N LEU A 60 -5.15 4.67 -5.70
CA LEU A 60 -5.18 6.06 -6.13
C LEU A 60 -3.84 6.76 -5.94
N ALA A 61 -3.15 6.45 -4.85
CA ALA A 61 -1.90 7.11 -4.51
C ALA A 61 -1.05 6.27 -3.56
N VAL A 62 0.25 6.58 -3.56
CA VAL A 62 1.18 6.16 -2.50
C VAL A 62 1.80 7.43 -1.93
N ASP A 63 2.00 7.51 -0.62
CA ASP A 63 2.71 8.61 0.03
C ASP A 63 3.68 8.11 1.11
N SER A 64 4.56 9.00 1.58
CA SER A 64 5.50 8.73 2.66
C SER A 64 5.93 10.03 3.31
N GLU A 65 6.16 10.01 4.62
CA GLU A 65 6.73 11.17 5.33
C GLU A 65 8.19 11.46 4.94
N ARG A 66 8.88 10.47 4.36
CA ARG A 66 10.30 10.54 3.99
C ARG A 66 10.53 10.76 2.49
N VAL A 67 9.47 11.03 1.73
CA VAL A 67 9.53 11.24 0.28
C VAL A 67 8.68 12.45 -0.07
N ALA A 68 9.26 13.43 -0.77
CA ALA A 68 8.56 14.67 -1.08
C ALA A 68 7.36 14.46 -2.03
N THR A 69 7.47 13.58 -3.02
CA THR A 69 6.39 13.26 -3.95
C THR A 69 6.53 11.84 -4.47
N ILE A 70 5.42 11.12 -4.56
CA ILE A 70 5.37 9.79 -5.17
C ILE A 70 4.37 9.81 -6.31
N GLU A 71 4.78 9.31 -7.47
CA GLU A 71 3.94 9.20 -8.66
C GLU A 71 3.85 7.74 -9.10
N LEU A 72 2.66 7.28 -9.51
CA LEU A 72 2.50 5.97 -10.11
C LEU A 72 2.84 6.05 -11.60
N HIS A 73 3.67 5.13 -12.09
CA HIS A 73 4.15 5.09 -13.46
C HIS A 73 3.97 3.69 -14.05
N GLU A 74 3.81 3.62 -15.37
CA GLU A 74 3.81 2.38 -16.15
C GLU A 74 4.85 2.47 -17.27
N THR A 75 5.61 1.40 -17.44
CA THR A 75 6.53 1.24 -18.56
C THR A 75 5.91 0.33 -19.60
N THR A 76 5.84 0.80 -20.83
CA THR A 76 5.26 0.07 -21.97
C THR A 76 6.22 0.07 -23.15
N MET A 77 6.17 -1.01 -23.95
CA MET A 77 6.86 -1.07 -25.23
C MET A 77 5.96 -0.50 -26.31
N GLU A 78 6.38 0.58 -26.97
CA GLU A 78 5.63 1.18 -28.06
C GLU A 78 6.58 1.42 -29.23
N ASP A 79 6.29 0.81 -30.38
CA ASP A 79 7.12 0.85 -31.59
C ASP A 79 8.58 0.43 -31.37
N GLY A 80 8.82 -0.54 -30.47
CA GLY A 80 10.16 -1.00 -30.12
C GLY A 80 10.93 -0.04 -29.19
N VAL A 81 10.27 0.98 -28.64
CA VAL A 81 10.83 1.92 -27.68
C VAL A 81 10.13 1.76 -26.33
N MET A 82 10.91 1.57 -25.27
CA MET A 82 10.42 1.62 -23.89
C MET A 82 9.97 3.04 -23.55
N ARG A 83 8.71 3.22 -23.15
CA ARG A 83 8.15 4.48 -22.70
C ARG A 83 7.61 4.35 -21.29
N MET A 84 8.07 5.23 -20.42
CA MET A 84 7.59 5.37 -19.05
C MET A 84 6.61 6.53 -18.99
N ARG A 85 5.43 6.30 -18.42
CA ARG A 85 4.35 7.30 -18.34
C ARG A 85 3.71 7.30 -16.96
N PRO A 86 3.37 8.47 -16.41
CA PRO A 86 2.59 8.54 -15.19
C PRO A 86 1.17 7.99 -15.44
N ILE A 87 0.63 7.32 -14.44
CA ILE A 87 -0.77 6.86 -14.36
C ILE A 87 -1.42 7.48 -13.12
N MET A 88 -2.70 7.80 -13.21
CA MET A 88 -3.43 8.47 -12.12
C MET A 88 -3.91 7.50 -11.05
N SER A 89 -4.04 6.22 -11.41
CA SER A 89 -4.48 5.14 -10.54
C SER A 89 -4.09 3.80 -11.15
N ALA A 90 -4.23 2.73 -10.37
CA ALA A 90 -4.09 1.35 -10.84
C ALA A 90 -5.20 0.47 -10.27
N ASP A 91 -5.96 -0.15 -11.17
CA ASP A 91 -6.99 -1.12 -10.77
C ASP A 91 -6.35 -2.39 -10.22
N VAL A 92 -6.97 -2.93 -9.16
CA VAL A 92 -6.61 -4.18 -8.49
C VAL A 92 -7.87 -5.06 -8.44
N PRO A 93 -8.15 -5.83 -9.50
CA PRO A 93 -9.40 -6.59 -9.59
C PRO A 93 -9.53 -7.66 -8.50
N ALA A 94 -10.77 -8.01 -8.15
CA ALA A 94 -11.07 -9.09 -7.21
C ALA A 94 -10.42 -10.41 -7.65
N GLY A 95 -9.73 -11.08 -6.73
CA GLY A 95 -9.05 -12.36 -6.96
C GLY A 95 -7.78 -12.27 -7.80
N GLU A 96 -7.37 -11.05 -8.20
CA GLU A 96 -6.16 -10.84 -8.99
C GLU A 96 -5.04 -10.21 -8.17
N THR A 97 -3.81 -10.45 -8.61
CA THR A 97 -2.61 -9.81 -8.08
C THR A 97 -2.02 -8.89 -9.13
N VAL A 98 -1.79 -7.64 -8.76
CA VAL A 98 -1.20 -6.62 -9.64
C VAL A 98 0.21 -6.32 -9.18
N ALA A 99 1.18 -6.61 -10.05
CA ALA A 99 2.59 -6.40 -9.78
C ALA A 99 3.03 -4.98 -10.19
N PHE A 100 3.72 -4.30 -9.28
CA PHE A 100 4.55 -3.14 -9.54
C PHE A 100 6.01 -3.61 -9.51
N GLU A 101 6.58 -3.87 -10.68
CA GLU A 101 7.88 -4.52 -10.86
C GLU A 101 8.75 -3.82 -11.92
N PRO A 102 10.08 -4.02 -11.89
CA PRO A 102 10.99 -3.44 -12.88
C PRO A 102 10.59 -3.77 -14.32
N GLY A 103 10.45 -2.74 -15.16
CA GLY A 103 10.04 -2.89 -16.55
C GLY A 103 8.53 -2.88 -16.80
N GLY A 104 7.72 -2.89 -15.73
CA GLY A 104 6.27 -2.70 -15.78
C GLY A 104 5.84 -1.45 -15.01
N ARG A 105 4.86 -1.62 -14.11
CA ARG A 105 4.37 -0.57 -13.21
C ARG A 105 5.33 -0.34 -12.05
N HIS A 106 5.43 0.89 -11.56
CA HIS A 106 6.27 1.23 -10.42
C HIS A 106 5.84 2.58 -9.84
N ALA A 107 6.20 2.84 -8.58
CA ALA A 107 6.02 4.16 -7.98
C ALA A 107 7.36 4.90 -8.00
N MET A 108 7.40 6.08 -8.63
CA MET A 108 8.57 6.95 -8.68
C MET A 108 8.61 7.84 -7.44
N LEU A 109 9.70 7.77 -6.68
CA LEU A 109 9.89 8.48 -5.41
C LEU A 109 10.82 9.68 -5.63
N PHE A 110 10.26 10.88 -5.66
CA PHE A 110 10.99 12.14 -5.82
C PHE A 110 11.31 12.75 -4.46
N GLY A 111 12.55 13.22 -4.28
CA GLY A 111 12.99 13.84 -3.04
C GLY A 111 12.91 12.89 -1.85
N ILE A 112 13.36 11.63 -2.05
CA ILE A 112 13.59 10.70 -0.95
C ILE A 112 14.64 11.26 0.00
N ASP A 113 14.41 11.11 1.30
CA ASP A 113 15.32 11.58 2.34
C ASP A 113 16.72 10.97 2.15
N PRO A 114 17.79 11.79 2.08
CA PRO A 114 19.16 11.31 1.86
C PRO A 114 19.72 10.42 2.98
N GLU A 115 19.08 10.38 4.15
CA GLU A 115 19.46 9.47 5.23
C GLU A 115 18.98 8.03 5.01
N ILE A 116 18.12 7.79 4.01
CA ILE A 116 17.68 6.44 3.64
C ILE A 116 18.78 5.76 2.82
N THR A 117 19.43 4.77 3.44
CA THR A 117 20.52 3.98 2.84
C THR A 117 20.10 2.54 2.55
N PRO A 118 20.77 1.82 1.63
CA PRO A 118 20.47 0.40 1.38
C PRO A 118 20.47 -0.44 2.65
N GLY A 119 19.55 -1.40 2.75
CA GLY A 119 19.38 -2.29 3.90
C GLY A 119 18.55 -1.69 5.05
N THR A 120 18.05 -0.46 4.89
CA THR A 120 17.05 0.14 5.79
C THR A 120 15.64 -0.08 5.24
N SER A 121 14.65 0.63 5.76
CA SER A 121 13.28 0.65 5.24
C SER A 121 12.75 2.08 5.08
N VAL A 122 11.74 2.22 4.22
CA VAL A 122 10.92 3.44 4.10
C VAL A 122 9.45 3.05 4.23
N SER A 123 8.73 3.73 5.11
CA SER A 123 7.30 3.51 5.28
C SER A 123 6.52 4.14 4.13
N LEU A 124 5.67 3.34 3.47
CA LEU A 124 4.84 3.73 2.33
C LEU A 124 3.37 3.55 2.70
N ASN A 125 2.56 4.59 2.50
CA ASN A 125 1.12 4.59 2.74
C ASN A 125 0.38 4.51 1.40
N PHE A 126 -0.46 3.50 1.23
CA PHE A 126 -1.21 3.21 0.01
C PHE A 126 -2.66 3.62 0.22
N ARG A 127 -3.19 4.50 -0.65
CA ARG A 127 -4.55 5.02 -0.56
C ARG A 127 -5.41 4.43 -1.66
N PHE A 128 -6.50 3.81 -1.27
CA PHE A 128 -7.43 3.14 -2.18
C PHE A 128 -8.74 3.90 -2.34
N ASP A 129 -9.43 3.71 -3.47
CA ASP A 129 -10.70 4.38 -3.78
C ASP A 129 -11.82 4.02 -2.81
N SER A 130 -11.77 2.81 -2.23
CA SER A 130 -12.65 2.41 -1.12
C SER A 130 -12.54 3.27 0.14
N GLY A 131 -11.53 4.15 0.23
CA GLY A 131 -11.20 4.94 1.41
C GLY A 131 -10.31 4.21 2.42
N ARG A 132 -9.82 3.02 2.07
CA ARG A 132 -8.86 2.27 2.87
C ARG A 132 -7.45 2.81 2.64
N ASP A 133 -6.72 2.95 3.74
CA ASP A 133 -5.28 3.22 3.74
C ASP A 133 -4.51 2.02 4.31
N VAL A 134 -3.37 1.68 3.68
CA VAL A 134 -2.49 0.59 4.11
C VAL A 134 -1.06 1.10 4.20
N SER A 135 -0.43 0.97 5.36
CA SER A 135 0.98 1.34 5.56
C SER A 135 1.86 0.09 5.59
N VAL A 136 2.93 0.08 4.79
CA VAL A 136 3.94 -1.00 4.80
C VAL A 136 5.35 -0.43 4.79
N ASP A 137 6.26 -1.13 5.46
CA ASP A 137 7.68 -0.80 5.41
C ASP A 137 8.33 -1.48 4.21
N ALA A 138 8.83 -0.69 3.27
CA ALA A 138 9.51 -1.16 2.08
C ALA A 138 11.01 -1.24 2.30
N VAL A 139 11.61 -2.42 2.09
CA VAL A 139 13.05 -2.61 2.23
C VAL A 139 13.80 -1.87 1.13
N THR A 140 14.89 -1.21 1.48
CA THR A 140 15.67 -0.41 0.52
C THR A 140 16.89 -1.17 0.02
N ILE A 141 17.17 -1.07 -1.28
CA ILE A 141 18.36 -1.64 -1.92
C ILE A 141 19.13 -0.58 -2.70
N ALA A 142 20.41 -0.85 -2.95
CA ALA A 142 21.23 -0.01 -3.82
C ALA A 142 20.78 -0.09 -5.29
N ALA A 143 21.14 0.89 -6.10
CA ALA A 143 20.77 0.96 -7.52
C ALA A 143 21.10 -0.31 -8.33
N GLY A 144 22.26 -0.93 -8.04
CA GLY A 144 22.71 -2.17 -8.67
C GLY A 144 22.43 -3.43 -7.86
N GLY A 145 21.63 -3.35 -6.80
CA GLY A 145 21.26 -4.50 -5.98
C GLY A 145 20.28 -5.43 -6.70
N ASP A 146 20.33 -6.70 -6.31
CA ASP A 146 19.35 -7.70 -6.72
C ASP A 146 18.00 -7.41 -6.08
N ALA A 147 16.91 -7.70 -6.81
CA ALA A 147 15.57 -7.57 -6.25
C ALA A 147 15.43 -8.53 -5.05
N PRO A 148 14.92 -8.05 -3.90
CA PRO A 148 14.81 -8.87 -2.69
C PRO A 148 13.69 -9.92 -2.78
N PHE A 149 12.78 -9.75 -3.74
CA PHE A 149 11.67 -10.65 -4.03
C PHE A 149 11.70 -11.00 -5.52
N GLU A 150 11.31 -12.23 -5.84
CA GLU A 150 11.21 -12.68 -7.23
C GLU A 150 10.03 -11.98 -7.92
N ALA A 151 10.20 -11.63 -9.21
CA ALA A 151 9.14 -11.03 -10.01
C ALA A 151 7.94 -11.98 -10.11
N ALA A 152 6.73 -11.43 -10.13
CA ALA A 152 5.52 -12.23 -10.26
C ALA A 152 5.56 -12.92 -11.65
N GLN A 153 5.60 -14.25 -11.66
CA GLN A 153 5.58 -14.99 -12.92
C GLN A 153 4.16 -14.87 -13.51
N PRO A 154 4.01 -14.50 -14.80
CA PRO A 154 2.73 -14.69 -15.46
C PRO A 154 2.43 -16.20 -15.54
N GLU A 155 1.28 -16.63 -15.02
CA GLU A 155 0.78 -18.00 -15.25
C GLU A 155 0.43 -18.26 -16.72
#